data_AF-A0AAV9EMR4-F1
#
_entry.id   AF-A0AAV9EMR4-F1
#
_cell.length_a   1.000
_cell.length_b   1.000
_cell.length_c   1.000
_cell.angle_alpha   90.00
_cell.angle_beta   90.00
_cell.angle_gamma   90.00
#
_symmetry.space_group_name_H-M   'P 1'
#
loop_
_entity.id
_entity.type
_entity.pdbx_description
1 polymer ?
#
loop_
_entity_poly.entity_id
_entity_poly.type
_entity_poly.pdbx_seq_one_letter_code
_entity_poly.pdbx_strand_id
1 'polypeptide(L)'
;MEEEKKPKSLLVIHNATIVTVDQESRVFSDGGIVVDGDTIKAIGRSTEILHQYSPLADEVVDLQRRILLPGFVNTHVHTSQQLARGIADDVELMTWLHERIWPYESSMTEDDSYVSTLLCGVELIRSGADMVIVNPFLWTMVPLHDCIANLVYCMRTENIESVMCNGRWILKNRKIVNVNEVPIPNQALFAAAIQNSSHPPPD
;
A
#
# COMPACT_ATOMS: atom_id res chain seq x y z
N MET A 1 -31.21 -1.69 18.44
CA MET A 1 -29.81 -1.30 18.37
C MET A 1 -29.70 -0.50 17.09
N GLU A 2 -29.76 0.82 17.20
CA GLU A 2 -29.77 1.72 16.04
C GLU A 2 -28.44 1.55 15.28
N GLU A 3 -28.54 1.31 13.97
CA GLU A 3 -27.39 1.44 13.08
C GLU A 3 -26.91 2.90 13.18
N GLU A 4 -25.74 3.11 13.76
CA GLU A 4 -25.01 4.37 13.60
C GLU A 4 -24.79 4.59 12.10
N LYS A 5 -25.61 5.46 11.50
CA LYS A 5 -25.36 5.97 10.16
C LYS A 5 -23.98 6.62 10.16
N LYS A 6 -22.97 5.93 9.61
CA LYS A 6 -21.69 6.54 9.26
C LYS A 6 -21.97 7.87 8.56
N PRO A 7 -21.39 9.00 9.00
CA PRO A 7 -21.55 10.26 8.28
C PRO A 7 -21.01 10.04 6.86
N LYS A 8 -21.86 10.25 5.86
CA LYS A 8 -21.44 10.22 4.46
C LYS A 8 -20.50 11.40 4.25
N SER A 9 -19.21 11.14 4.10
CA SER A 9 -18.24 12.16 3.72
C SER A 9 -18.07 12.14 2.19
N LEU A 10 -18.35 13.28 1.55
CA LEU A 10 -18.07 13.50 0.14
C LEU A 10 -16.70 14.15 0.00
N LEU A 11 -15.75 13.42 -0.56
CA LEU A 11 -14.39 13.87 -0.84
C LEU A 11 -14.24 14.16 -2.33
N VAL A 12 -13.73 15.35 -2.66
CA VAL A 12 -13.36 15.72 -4.03
C VAL A 12 -11.84 15.83 -4.12
N ILE A 13 -11.26 15.09 -5.05
CA ILE A 13 -9.83 15.16 -5.38
C ILE A 13 -9.71 15.70 -6.80
N HIS A 14 -8.80 16.65 -7.05
CA HIS A 14 -8.64 17.29 -8.36
C HIS A 14 -7.19 17.62 -8.70
N ASN A 15 -6.96 18.09 -9.94
CA ASN A 15 -5.67 18.45 -10.53
C ASN A 15 -4.64 17.30 -10.53
N ALA A 16 -5.10 16.05 -10.54
CA ALA A 16 -4.25 14.87 -10.59
C ALA A 16 -4.10 14.35 -12.02
N THR A 17 -2.98 13.71 -12.33
CA THR A 17 -2.93 12.76 -13.44
C THR A 17 -3.59 11.45 -12.98
N ILE A 18 -4.80 11.16 -13.44
CA ILE A 18 -5.57 9.96 -13.04
C ILE A 18 -5.36 8.87 -14.09
N VAL A 19 -4.87 7.72 -13.65
CA VAL A 19 -4.72 6.52 -14.48
C VAL A 19 -5.77 5.51 -14.04
N THR A 20 -6.80 5.28 -14.84
CA THR A 20 -8.02 4.58 -14.40
C THR A 20 -7.99 3.05 -14.52
N VAL A 21 -7.11 2.50 -15.37
CA VAL A 21 -7.09 1.07 -15.79
C VAL A 21 -8.48 0.51 -16.15
N ASP A 22 -9.36 1.36 -16.68
CA ASP A 22 -10.63 0.94 -17.23
C ASP A 22 -10.48 0.27 -18.61
N GLN A 23 -11.59 -0.20 -19.18
CA GLN A 23 -11.60 -0.90 -20.49
C GLN A 23 -11.01 -0.06 -21.63
N GLU A 24 -11.07 1.27 -21.50
CA GLU A 24 -10.55 2.22 -22.49
C GLU A 24 -9.12 2.68 -22.15
N SER A 25 -8.55 2.22 -21.03
CA SER A 25 -7.24 2.62 -20.51
C SER A 25 -7.08 4.15 -20.42
N ARG A 26 -8.14 4.84 -19.99
CA ARG A 26 -8.15 6.31 -19.97
C ARG A 26 -7.17 6.87 -18.96
N VAL A 27 -6.46 7.91 -19.40
CA VAL A 27 -5.58 8.74 -18.56
C VAL A 27 -6.05 10.19 -18.64
N PHE A 28 -6.38 10.77 -17.49
CA PHE A 28 -6.74 12.19 -17.38
C PHE A 28 -5.53 12.96 -16.86
N SER A 29 -4.89 13.78 -17.69
CA SER A 29 -3.75 14.61 -17.26
C SER A 29 -4.15 15.66 -16.21
N ASP A 30 -5.40 16.11 -16.25
CA ASP A 30 -6.04 17.10 -15.39
C ASP A 30 -7.32 16.51 -14.77
N GLY A 31 -7.24 15.30 -14.24
CA GLY A 31 -8.37 14.55 -13.72
C GLY A 31 -8.82 14.97 -12.31
N GLY A 32 -10.12 14.80 -12.07
CA GLY A 32 -10.73 14.83 -10.75
C GLY A 32 -11.54 13.55 -10.48
N ILE A 33 -11.65 13.20 -9.20
CA ILE A 33 -12.41 12.06 -8.70
C ILE A 33 -13.24 12.47 -7.49
N VAL A 34 -14.45 11.93 -7.39
CA VAL A 34 -15.38 12.13 -6.28
C VAL A 34 -15.55 10.81 -5.55
N VAL A 35 -15.32 10.82 -4.25
CA VAL A 35 -15.52 9.68 -3.36
C VAL A 35 -16.67 10.01 -2.42
N ASP A 36 -17.67 9.13 -2.36
CA ASP A 36 -18.85 9.25 -1.48
C ASP A 36 -18.81 8.08 -0.49
N GLY A 37 -18.31 8.34 0.72
CA GLY A 37 -18.00 7.28 1.67
C GLY A 37 -16.85 6.40 1.18
N ASP A 38 -17.15 5.15 0.84
CA ASP A 38 -16.20 4.13 0.37
C ASP A 38 -16.28 3.85 -1.14
N THR A 39 -17.11 4.60 -1.87
CA THR A 39 -17.38 4.36 -3.28
C THR A 39 -16.94 5.52 -4.15
N ILE A 40 -16.32 5.22 -5.30
CA ILE A 40 -16.02 6.21 -6.34
C ILE A 40 -17.33 6.58 -7.04
N LYS A 41 -17.75 7.84 -6.89
CA LYS A 41 -19.00 8.36 -7.43
C LYS A 41 -18.85 8.89 -8.86
N ALA A 42 -17.72 9.54 -9.16
CA ALA A 42 -17.46 10.12 -10.47
C ALA A 42 -15.96 10.28 -10.71
N ILE A 43 -15.55 10.19 -11.98
CA ILE A 43 -14.20 10.52 -12.49
C ILE A 43 -14.40 11.36 -13.75
N GLY A 44 -13.60 12.42 -13.92
CA GLY A 44 -13.68 13.28 -15.10
C GLY A 44 -12.59 14.34 -15.10
N ARG A 45 -12.78 15.41 -15.89
CA ARG A 45 -11.87 16.56 -15.85
C ARG A 45 -12.03 17.33 -14.54
N SER A 46 -10.93 17.87 -14.03
CA SER A 46 -10.89 18.58 -12.75
C SER A 46 -11.88 19.73 -12.70
N THR A 47 -11.98 20.50 -13.78
CA THR A 47 -12.90 21.65 -13.87
C THR A 47 -14.36 21.24 -13.75
N GLU A 48 -14.75 20.16 -14.42
CA GLU A 48 -16.12 19.61 -14.40
C GLU A 48 -16.46 19.07 -13.00
N ILE A 49 -15.55 18.28 -12.43
CA ILE A 49 -15.69 17.69 -11.10
C ILE A 49 -15.79 18.78 -10.02
N LEU A 50 -14.91 19.78 -10.06
CA LEU A 50 -14.94 20.90 -9.13
C LEU A 50 -16.25 21.68 -9.23
N HIS A 51 -16.67 22.04 -10.44
CA HIS A 51 -17.90 22.82 -10.64
C HIS A 51 -19.13 22.08 -10.12
N GLN A 52 -19.22 20.76 -10.35
CA GLN A 52 -20.38 19.98 -9.98
C GLN A 52 -20.40 19.55 -8.50
N TYR A 53 -19.24 19.23 -7.91
CA TYR A 53 -19.17 18.55 -6.61
C TYR A 53 -18.49 19.34 -5.50
N SER A 54 -17.63 20.32 -5.81
CA SER A 54 -16.95 21.12 -4.77
C SER A 54 -17.92 21.85 -3.81
N PRO A 55 -19.10 22.36 -4.24
CA PRO A 55 -20.05 22.98 -3.32
C PRO A 55 -20.71 22.02 -2.32
N LEU A 56 -20.63 20.71 -2.59
CA LEU A 56 -21.26 19.65 -1.80
C LEU A 56 -20.23 18.83 -1.00
N ALA A 57 -18.94 19.12 -1.18
CA ALA A 57 -17.85 18.33 -0.63
C ALA A 57 -17.54 18.70 0.82
N ASP A 58 -17.34 17.69 1.66
CA ASP A 58 -16.85 17.86 3.03
C ASP A 58 -15.34 18.13 3.04
N GLU A 59 -14.61 17.55 2.09
CA GLU A 59 -13.17 17.75 1.89
C GLU A 59 -12.86 17.92 0.40
N VAL A 60 -12.02 18.91 0.08
CA VAL A 60 -11.47 19.11 -1.26
C VAL A 60 -9.95 19.01 -1.18
N VAL A 61 -9.36 18.13 -1.99
CA VAL A 61 -7.92 17.87 -2.00
C VAL A 61 -7.36 18.19 -3.39
N ASP A 62 -6.44 19.14 -3.43
CA ASP A 62 -5.67 19.46 -4.62
C ASP A 62 -4.43 18.54 -4.69
N LEU A 63 -4.34 17.76 -5.77
CA LEU A 63 -3.24 16.85 -6.05
C LEU A 63 -2.38 17.31 -7.22
N GLN A 64 -2.29 18.63 -7.44
CA GLN A 64 -1.42 19.23 -8.46
C GLN A 64 -0.11 18.46 -8.62
N ARG A 65 0.11 18.01 -9.86
CA ARG A 65 1.34 17.31 -10.26
C ARG A 65 1.56 15.99 -9.50
N ARG A 66 0.52 15.32 -9.04
CA ARG A 66 0.55 13.94 -8.57
C ARG A 66 -0.12 13.01 -9.54
N ILE A 67 0.26 11.75 -9.45
CA ILE A 67 -0.40 10.67 -10.16
C ILE A 67 -1.32 9.96 -9.16
N LEU A 68 -2.55 9.68 -9.58
CA LEU A 68 -3.54 8.93 -8.83
C LEU A 68 -3.86 7.65 -9.59
N LEU A 69 -3.79 6.53 -8.88
CA LEU A 69 -4.00 5.18 -9.42
C LEU A 69 -4.98 4.42 -8.53
N PRO A 70 -5.68 3.41 -9.07
CA PRO A 70 -6.25 2.35 -8.26
C PRO A 70 -5.18 1.73 -7.39
N GLY A 71 -5.58 1.31 -6.19
CA GLY A 71 -4.61 0.64 -5.34
C GLY A 71 -4.20 -0.74 -5.84
N PHE A 72 -3.06 -1.18 -5.35
CA PHE A 72 -2.42 -2.39 -5.84
C PHE A 72 -3.10 -3.64 -5.28
N VAL A 73 -3.33 -4.61 -6.15
CA VAL A 73 -3.81 -5.94 -5.78
C VAL A 73 -2.62 -6.89 -5.75
N ASN A 74 -2.29 -7.38 -4.56
CA ASN A 74 -1.27 -8.41 -4.41
C ASN A 74 -1.88 -9.79 -4.74
N THR A 75 -1.50 -10.38 -5.87
CA THR A 75 -2.03 -11.66 -6.35
C THR A 75 -1.29 -12.88 -5.81
N HIS A 76 -0.14 -12.71 -5.15
CA HIS A 76 0.68 -13.81 -4.67
C HIS A 76 1.44 -13.42 -3.39
N VAL A 77 1.14 -14.07 -2.28
CA VAL A 77 1.77 -13.80 -0.99
C VAL A 77 1.92 -15.09 -0.18
N HIS A 78 3.04 -15.22 0.53
CA HIS A 78 3.29 -16.28 1.49
C HIS A 78 3.07 -15.73 2.90
N THR A 79 1.85 -15.86 3.41
CA THR A 79 1.45 -15.18 4.67
C THR A 79 2.18 -15.72 5.90
N SER A 80 2.60 -16.99 5.88
CA SER A 80 3.38 -17.63 6.94
C SER A 80 4.83 -17.12 7.02
N GLN A 81 5.38 -16.56 5.94
CA GLN A 81 6.77 -16.13 5.87
C GLN A 81 6.99 -14.67 6.33
N GLN A 82 5.94 -14.01 6.81
CA GLN A 82 6.01 -12.60 7.21
C GLN A 82 6.99 -12.34 8.37
N LEU A 83 7.08 -13.29 9.31
CA LEU A 83 8.03 -13.25 10.42
C LEU A 83 9.46 -13.66 10.02
N ALA A 84 9.65 -14.20 8.82
CA ALA A 84 10.95 -14.63 8.30
C ALA A 84 11.77 -13.49 7.66
N ARG A 85 11.31 -12.23 7.75
CA ARG A 85 12.02 -11.11 7.13
C ARG A 85 13.42 -10.96 7.72
N GLY A 86 14.42 -10.95 6.84
CA GLY A 86 15.83 -10.83 7.20
C GLY A 86 16.55 -12.14 7.51
N ILE A 87 15.86 -13.29 7.61
CA ILE A 87 16.51 -14.54 8.04
C ILE A 87 17.30 -15.25 6.93
N ALA A 88 17.07 -14.89 5.67
CA ALA A 88 17.54 -15.62 4.50
C ALA A 88 17.98 -14.70 3.36
N ASP A 89 18.43 -13.48 3.66
CA ASP A 89 18.89 -12.56 2.63
C ASP A 89 20.23 -13.01 2.02
N ASP A 90 20.52 -12.57 0.79
CA ASP A 90 21.83 -12.71 0.12
C ASP A 90 22.38 -14.14 -0.08
N VAL A 91 21.51 -15.13 -0.24
CA VAL A 91 21.89 -16.53 -0.55
C VAL A 91 21.28 -17.05 -1.86
N GLU A 92 21.86 -18.12 -2.43
CA GLU A 92 21.29 -18.81 -3.59
C GLU A 92 19.92 -19.42 -3.26
N LEU A 93 19.02 -19.52 -4.24
CA LEU A 93 17.68 -20.08 -4.08
C LEU A 93 17.66 -21.45 -3.39
N MET A 94 18.59 -22.36 -3.72
CA MET A 94 18.60 -23.69 -3.11
C MET A 94 18.98 -23.64 -1.62
N THR A 95 19.95 -22.78 -1.26
CA THR A 95 20.30 -22.48 0.13
C THR A 95 19.14 -21.78 0.85
N TRP A 96 18.49 -20.81 0.19
CA TRP A 96 17.31 -20.12 0.71
C TRP A 96 16.20 -21.12 1.07
N LEU A 97 15.87 -22.03 0.15
CA LEU A 97 14.84 -23.05 0.37
C LEU A 97 15.24 -24.05 1.45
N HIS A 98 16.32 -24.80 1.22
CA HIS A 98 16.63 -26.00 1.99
C HIS A 98 17.24 -25.70 3.36
N GLU A 99 18.05 -24.64 3.45
CA GLU A 99 18.84 -24.37 4.66
C GLU A 99 18.24 -23.26 5.52
N ARG A 100 17.34 -22.44 4.97
CA ARG A 100 16.73 -21.31 5.69
C ARG A 100 15.22 -21.46 5.86
N ILE A 101 14.47 -21.43 4.77
CA ILE A 101 13.01 -21.33 4.80
C ILE A 101 12.34 -22.63 5.23
N TRP A 102 12.70 -23.78 4.67
CA TRP A 102 12.08 -25.04 5.09
C TRP A 102 12.36 -25.39 6.55
N PRO A 103 13.59 -25.25 7.08
CA PRO A 103 13.83 -25.43 8.50
C PRO A 103 13.00 -24.46 9.35
N TYR A 104 12.95 -23.18 8.98
CA TYR A 104 12.11 -22.17 9.63
C TYR A 104 10.63 -22.60 9.66
N GLU A 105 10.04 -22.91 8.52
CA GLU A 105 8.62 -23.30 8.41
C GLU A 105 8.33 -24.59 9.18
N SER A 106 9.24 -25.57 9.15
CA SER A 106 9.11 -26.83 9.89
C SER A 106 9.16 -26.65 11.42
N SER A 107 9.74 -25.54 11.88
CA SER A 107 9.86 -25.21 13.31
C SER A 107 8.69 -24.37 13.83
N MET A 108 7.80 -23.89 12.95
CA MET A 108 6.67 -23.06 13.33
C MET A 108 5.59 -23.87 14.05
N THR A 109 4.99 -23.26 15.07
CA THR A 109 3.74 -23.72 15.66
C THR A 109 2.53 -23.12 14.94
N GLU A 110 1.34 -23.61 15.26
CA GLU A 110 0.08 -23.03 14.78
C GLU A 110 -0.06 -21.56 15.18
N ASP A 111 0.32 -21.22 16.42
CA ASP A 111 0.29 -19.85 16.94
C ASP A 111 1.25 -18.93 16.15
N ASP A 112 2.44 -19.43 15.79
CA ASP A 112 3.39 -18.66 14.99
C ASP A 112 2.84 -18.37 13.59
N SER A 113 2.21 -19.36 12.96
CA SER A 113 1.58 -19.23 11.64
C SER A 113 0.39 -18.27 11.68
N TYR A 114 -0.42 -18.33 12.74
CA TYR A 114 -1.53 -17.42 12.98
C TYR A 114 -1.04 -15.98 13.11
N VAL A 115 -0.03 -15.71 13.96
CA VAL A 115 0.49 -14.35 14.14
C VAL A 115 1.18 -13.84 12.89
N SER A 116 1.96 -14.68 12.19
CA SER A 116 2.59 -14.32 10.91
C SER A 116 1.55 -13.92 9.87
N THR A 117 0.49 -14.72 9.73
CA THR A 117 -0.61 -14.45 8.80
C THR A 117 -1.41 -13.23 9.20
N LEU A 118 -1.66 -13.02 10.50
CA LEU A 118 -2.34 -11.82 10.99
C LEU A 118 -1.51 -10.57 10.72
N LEU A 119 -0.20 -10.59 10.98
CA LEU A 119 0.71 -9.50 10.67
C LEU A 119 0.74 -9.20 9.17
N CYS A 120 0.81 -10.25 8.34
CA CYS A 120 0.73 -10.13 6.88
C CYS A 120 -0.60 -9.51 6.47
N GLY A 121 -1.72 -9.99 7.02
CA GLY A 121 -3.06 -9.46 6.78
C GLY A 121 -3.21 -8.01 7.21
N VAL A 122 -2.64 -7.60 8.35
CA VAL A 122 -2.64 -6.20 8.79
C VAL A 122 -1.82 -5.33 7.84
N GLU A 123 -0.66 -5.79 7.38
CA GLU A 123 0.13 -5.07 6.37
C GLU A 123 -0.56 -5.02 5.00
N LEU A 124 -1.22 -6.11 4.59
CA LEU A 124 -2.01 -6.20 3.36
C LEU A 124 -3.28 -5.36 3.43
N ILE A 125 -3.96 -5.26 4.57
CA ILE A 125 -5.12 -4.37 4.77
C ILE A 125 -4.65 -2.91 4.83
N ARG A 126 -3.50 -2.65 5.45
CA ARG A 126 -2.88 -1.31 5.43
C ARG A 126 -2.39 -0.91 4.03
N SER A 127 -2.09 -1.89 3.17
CA SER A 127 -1.70 -1.67 1.77
C SER A 127 -2.83 -1.91 0.77
N GLY A 128 -3.98 -2.42 1.23
CA GLY A 128 -5.20 -2.67 0.48
C GLY A 128 -5.82 -1.34 0.11
N ALA A 129 -5.24 -0.72 -0.89
CA ALA A 129 -5.55 0.63 -1.27
C ALA A 129 -6.74 0.59 -2.23
N ASP A 130 -7.74 1.43 -2.00
CA ASP A 130 -8.68 1.79 -3.07
C ASP A 130 -7.94 2.69 -4.07
N MET A 131 -7.08 3.57 -3.53
CA MET A 131 -6.37 4.59 -4.27
C MET A 131 -4.96 4.79 -3.70
N VAL A 132 -3.99 4.95 -4.61
CA VAL A 132 -2.60 5.29 -4.31
C VAL A 132 -2.27 6.61 -4.99
N ILE A 133 -1.66 7.53 -4.23
CA ILE A 133 -1.16 8.80 -4.73
C ILE A 133 0.36 8.73 -4.80
N VAL A 134 0.87 8.94 -6.00
CA VAL A 134 2.28 8.85 -6.34
C VAL A 134 2.82 10.25 -6.63
N ASN A 135 4.00 10.53 -6.09
CA ASN A 135 4.80 11.71 -6.39
C ASN A 135 5.86 11.38 -7.45
N PRO A 136 5.63 11.77 -8.72
CA PRO A 136 6.57 11.48 -9.80
C PRO A 136 7.76 12.46 -9.85
N PHE A 137 7.83 13.45 -8.96
CA PHE A 137 8.87 14.48 -8.95
C PHE A 137 10.02 14.19 -7.98
N LEU A 138 10.08 12.97 -7.44
CA LEU A 138 11.29 12.49 -6.78
C LEU A 138 12.30 12.01 -7.81
N TRP A 139 13.57 12.04 -7.43
CA TRP A 139 14.73 11.70 -8.27
C TRP A 139 14.63 10.33 -8.96
N THR A 140 13.86 9.41 -8.40
CA THR A 140 13.63 8.06 -8.94
C THR A 140 12.77 8.04 -10.21
N MET A 141 11.91 9.04 -10.42
CA MET A 141 10.92 9.09 -11.51
C MET A 141 11.10 10.29 -12.45
N VAL A 142 12.12 11.12 -12.25
CA VAL A 142 12.46 12.23 -13.17
C VAL A 142 13.58 11.82 -14.13
N PRO A 143 13.52 12.20 -15.43
CA PRO A 143 12.46 12.99 -16.07
C PRO A 143 11.15 12.19 -16.30
N LEU A 144 10.02 12.88 -16.14
CA LEU A 144 8.68 12.33 -16.41
C LEU A 144 8.33 12.51 -17.90
N HIS A 145 8.73 11.54 -18.73
CA HIS A 145 8.41 11.54 -20.17
C HIS A 145 7.06 10.89 -20.46
N ASP A 146 6.80 9.73 -19.84
CA ASP A 146 5.56 8.99 -19.96
C ASP A 146 5.15 8.49 -18.56
N CYS A 147 3.92 8.81 -18.15
CA CYS A 147 3.48 8.50 -16.79
C CYS A 147 3.32 7.00 -16.54
N ILE A 148 2.90 6.22 -17.54
CA ILE A 148 2.70 4.77 -17.40
C ILE A 148 4.05 4.07 -17.37
N ALA A 149 4.95 4.40 -18.32
CA ALA A 149 6.28 3.83 -18.34
C ALA A 149 7.06 4.14 -17.06
N ASN A 150 6.99 5.38 -16.55
CA ASN A 150 7.66 5.73 -15.31
C ASN A 150 7.04 5.02 -14.10
N LEU A 151 5.72 4.81 -14.08
CA LEU A 151 5.09 4.01 -13.02
C LEU A 151 5.57 2.56 -13.04
N VAL A 152 5.68 1.96 -14.22
CA VAL A 152 6.04 0.54 -14.37
C VAL A 152 7.53 0.29 -14.13
N TYR A 153 8.39 1.14 -14.69
CA TYR A 153 9.84 0.88 -14.71
C TYR A 153 10.63 1.66 -13.66
N CYS A 154 10.09 2.75 -13.13
CA CYS A 154 10.86 3.69 -12.30
C CYS A 154 10.25 3.93 -10.91
N MET A 155 8.96 3.64 -10.70
CA MET A 155 8.32 3.86 -9.42
C MET A 155 8.95 3.01 -8.33
N ARG A 156 9.24 3.64 -7.21
CA ARG A 156 9.67 2.96 -5.99
C ARG A 156 8.74 3.31 -4.83
N THR A 157 8.89 2.60 -3.71
CA THR A 157 8.10 2.83 -2.49
C THR A 157 8.21 4.28 -2.01
N GLU A 158 9.35 4.94 -2.22
CA GLU A 158 9.52 6.34 -1.85
C GLU A 158 8.62 7.28 -2.64
N ASN A 159 8.14 6.89 -3.83
CA ASN A 159 7.21 7.69 -4.61
C ASN A 159 5.77 7.64 -4.07
N ILE A 160 5.43 6.68 -3.22
CA ILE A 160 4.10 6.59 -2.59
C ILE A 160 3.99 7.72 -1.56
N GLU A 161 3.06 8.64 -1.78
CA GLU A 161 2.84 9.81 -0.92
C GLU A 161 1.65 9.61 0.02
N SER A 162 0.55 9.09 -0.50
CA SER A 162 -0.68 8.86 0.26
C SER A 162 -1.41 7.62 -0.23
N VAL A 163 -2.14 6.97 0.68
CA VAL A 163 -2.89 5.74 0.45
C VAL A 163 -4.23 5.84 1.17
N MET A 164 -5.30 5.48 0.46
CA MET A 164 -6.67 5.42 0.98
C MET A 164 -7.20 3.98 0.93
N CYS A 165 -7.90 3.56 1.98
CA CYS A 165 -8.61 2.28 2.07
C CYS A 165 -9.98 2.48 2.72
N ASN A 166 -11.03 1.89 2.13
CA ASN A 166 -12.44 2.08 2.48
C ASN A 166 -12.83 3.56 2.67
N GLY A 167 -12.37 4.43 1.77
CA GLY A 167 -12.66 5.87 1.82
C GLY A 167 -11.94 6.65 2.93
N ARG A 168 -10.99 6.03 3.64
CA ARG A 168 -10.23 6.65 4.73
C ARG A 168 -8.74 6.69 4.40
N TRP A 169 -8.11 7.82 4.71
CA TRP A 169 -6.65 7.94 4.61
C TRP A 169 -5.97 6.98 5.60
N ILE A 170 -5.07 6.12 5.12
CA ILE A 170 -4.21 5.28 5.97
C ILE A 170 -2.82 5.92 6.06
N LEU A 171 -2.34 6.43 4.93
CA LEU A 171 -1.14 7.25 4.79
C LEU A 171 -1.56 8.57 4.13
N LYS A 172 -1.23 9.71 4.76
CA LYS A 172 -1.45 11.04 4.18
C LYS A 172 -0.18 11.85 4.28
N ASN A 173 0.32 12.37 3.15
CA ASN A 173 1.55 13.16 3.09
C ASN A 173 2.74 12.45 3.75
N ARG A 174 2.90 11.15 3.48
CA ARG A 174 3.92 10.24 4.05
C ARG A 174 3.84 10.03 5.57
N LYS A 175 2.74 10.43 6.21
CA LYS A 175 2.48 10.18 7.63
C LYS A 175 1.35 9.18 7.79
N ILE A 176 1.54 8.22 8.69
CA ILE A 176 0.49 7.27 9.07
C ILE A 176 -0.49 8.01 9.97
N VAL A 177 -1.79 7.96 9.65
CA VAL A 177 -2.80 8.82 10.30
C VAL A 177 -3.81 8.07 11.18
N ASN A 178 -3.85 6.72 11.14
CA ASN A 178 -4.93 5.93 11.77
C ASN A 178 -4.44 4.65 12.49
N VAL A 179 -3.31 4.71 13.20
CA VAL A 179 -2.75 3.52 13.87
C VAL A 179 -2.61 3.77 15.36
N ASN A 180 -3.32 2.96 16.15
CA ASN A 180 -2.97 2.70 17.53
C ASN A 180 -1.88 1.63 17.52
N GLU A 181 -0.69 1.97 18.03
CA GLU A 181 0.39 1.01 18.22
C GLU A 181 -0.07 -0.06 19.22
N VAL A 182 -0.35 -1.26 18.74
CA VAL A 182 -0.41 -2.43 19.62
C VAL A 182 1.03 -2.91 19.79
N PRO A 183 1.58 -3.01 21.02
CA PRO A 183 2.92 -3.52 21.21
C PRO A 183 2.98 -4.97 20.70
N ILE A 184 3.78 -5.21 19.67
CA ILE A 184 4.05 -6.56 19.15
C ILE A 184 5.02 -7.22 20.14
N PRO A 185 4.61 -8.19 20.98
CA PRO A 185 5.49 -8.73 22.01
C PRO A 185 6.40 -9.83 21.45
N ASN A 186 7.68 -9.80 21.85
CA ASN A 186 8.67 -10.88 21.93
C ASN A 186 8.98 -11.82 20.74
N GLN A 187 8.19 -11.90 19.66
CA GLN A 187 8.46 -12.82 18.55
C GLN A 187 9.61 -12.38 17.64
N ALA A 188 9.91 -11.07 17.58
CA ALA A 188 11.11 -10.55 16.90
C ALA A 188 12.42 -11.10 17.52
N LEU A 189 12.41 -11.44 18.82
CA LEU A 189 13.56 -12.07 19.49
C LEU A 189 13.72 -13.54 19.08
N PHE A 190 12.62 -14.23 18.73
CA PHE A 190 12.66 -15.62 18.28
C PHE A 190 13.26 -15.74 16.86
N ALA A 191 12.91 -14.83 15.94
CA ALA A 191 13.53 -14.74 14.63
C ALA A 191 15.04 -14.45 14.70
N ALA A 192 15.47 -13.58 15.63
CA ALA A 192 16.88 -13.30 15.89
C ALA A 192 17.64 -14.52 16.49
N ALA A 193 16.95 -15.38 17.25
CA ALA A 193 17.55 -16.59 17.82
C ALA A 193 17.85 -17.66 16.75
N ILE A 194 17.04 -17.75 15.69
CA ILE A 194 17.27 -18.67 14.55
C ILE A 194 18.45 -18.22 13.67
N GLN A 195 18.67 -16.91 13.50
CA GLN A 195 19.85 -16.40 12.79
C GLN A 195 21.18 -16.79 13.47
N ASN A 196 21.20 -16.83 14.81
CA ASN A 196 22.41 -17.12 15.58
C ASN A 196 22.74 -18.63 15.72
N SER A 197 21.81 -19.53 15.39
CA SER A 197 22.03 -20.98 15.51
C SER A 197 22.59 -21.64 14.23
N SER A 198 22.80 -20.87 13.16
CA SER A 198 23.19 -21.37 11.84
C SER A 198 24.59 -20.96 11.35
N HIS A 199 25.44 -20.43 12.24
CA HIS A 199 26.88 -20.26 11.96
C HIS A 199 27.71 -21.27 12.76
N PRO A 200 28.32 -22.30 12.14
CA PRO A 200 29.45 -22.97 12.76
C PRO A 200 30.63 -21.97 12.84
N PRO A 201 31.45 -22.02 13.91
CA PRO A 201 32.61 -21.14 14.03
C PRO A 201 33.59 -21.36 12.85
N PRO A 202 34.28 -20.32 12.37
CA PRO A 202 35.33 -20.49 11.37
C PRO A 202 36.49 -21.29 11.96
N ASP A 203 36.98 -22.27 11.19
CA ASP A 203 38.16 -23.09 11.50
C ASP A 203 39.44 -22.24 11.67
#